data_AF-A0A5Q4ZYJ4-F1
#
_entry.id   AF-A0A5Q4ZYJ4-F1
#
_cell.length_a   1.000
_cell.length_b   1.000
_cell.length_c   1.000
_cell.angle_alpha   90.00
_cell.angle_beta   90.00
_cell.angle_gamma   90.00
#
_symmetry.space_group_name_H-M   'P 1'
#
loop_
_entity.id
_entity.type
_entity.pdbx_description
1 polymer ?
#
loop_
_entity_poly.entity_id
_entity_poly.type
_entity_poly.pdbx_seq_one_letter_code
_entity_poly.pdbx_strand_id
1 'polypeptide(L)'
;MAYDNGSKHAPVQIVKKIDKSSPVLSQACSDGDELMCKLHFYRPNEKGGIELFYEIELTGALIRSLVTHMPHVIDFNGDDMQETLSISYRDIRWRHVAANTIAFSSWLKPITDK
;
A
#
# COMPACT_ATOMS: atom_id res chain seq x y z
N MET A 1 -25.88 18.56 -10.93
CA MET A 1 -25.76 17.09 -10.89
C MET A 1 -24.34 16.81 -10.46
N ALA A 2 -24.13 16.22 -9.27
CA ALA A 2 -22.79 15.85 -8.82
C ALA A 2 -22.29 14.73 -9.74
N TYR A 3 -21.13 14.90 -10.36
CA TYR A 3 -20.51 13.85 -11.14
C TYR A 3 -20.13 12.74 -10.16
N ASP A 4 -20.84 11.62 -10.20
CA ASP A 4 -20.46 10.44 -9.43
C ASP A 4 -19.10 10.00 -9.96
N ASN A 5 -18.06 10.05 -9.11
CA ASN A 5 -16.73 9.64 -9.51
C ASN A 5 -16.76 8.12 -9.68
N GLY A 6 -17.08 7.65 -10.89
CA GLY A 6 -17.16 6.23 -11.25
C GLY A 6 -15.81 5.51 -11.24
N SER A 7 -14.73 6.20 -10.85
CA SER A 7 -13.46 5.56 -10.56
C SER A 7 -13.66 4.46 -9.52
N LYS A 8 -13.07 3.29 -9.75
CA LYS A 8 -13.04 2.19 -8.79
C LYS A 8 -11.58 1.89 -8.52
N HIS A 9 -11.09 2.23 -7.33
CA HIS A 9 -9.72 1.85 -6.98
C HIS A 9 -9.71 0.42 -6.47
N ALA A 10 -8.73 -0.35 -6.96
CA ALA A 10 -8.37 -1.61 -6.34
C ALA A 10 -7.61 -1.37 -5.02
N PRO A 11 -7.62 -2.33 -4.09
CA PRO A 11 -6.75 -2.31 -2.92
C PRO A 11 -5.28 -2.15 -3.32
N VAL A 12 -4.49 -1.47 -2.48
CA VAL A 12 -3.03 -1.52 -2.60
C VAL A 12 -2.57 -2.89 -2.15
N GLN A 13 -1.74 -3.55 -2.97
CA GLN A 13 -1.14 -4.84 -2.63
C GLN A 13 0.33 -4.69 -2.30
N ILE A 14 0.74 -5.31 -1.20
CA ILE A 14 2.13 -5.36 -0.75
C ILE A 14 2.51 -6.83 -0.59
N VAL A 15 3.61 -7.23 -1.20
CA VAL A 15 4.21 -8.56 -0.99
C VAL A 15 5.48 -8.38 -0.19
N LYS A 16 5.60 -9.12 0.91
CA LYS A 16 6.78 -9.08 1.78
C LYS A 16 7.10 -10.48 2.30
N LYS A 17 8.33 -10.69 2.76
CA LYS A 17 8.68 -11.91 3.52
C LYS A 17 7.93 -11.93 4.85
N ILE A 18 7.70 -13.12 5.42
CA ILE A 18 7.21 -13.20 6.81
C ILE A 18 8.26 -12.59 7.75
N ASP A 19 7.84 -11.71 8.67
CA ASP A 19 8.69 -11.12 9.69
C ASP A 19 7.92 -10.81 10.98
N LYS A 20 8.53 -10.01 11.88
CA LYS A 20 7.93 -9.65 13.18
C LYS A 20 6.58 -8.93 13.05
N SER A 21 6.30 -8.29 11.92
CA SER A 21 5.04 -7.60 11.68
C SER A 21 3.91 -8.54 11.24
N SER A 22 4.21 -9.73 10.71
CA SER A 22 3.20 -10.63 10.15
C SER A 22 2.08 -11.01 11.14
N PRO A 23 2.36 -11.37 12.42
CA PRO A 23 1.30 -11.68 13.38
C PRO A 23 0.41 -10.47 13.70
N VAL A 24 0.99 -9.28 13.85
CA VAL A 24 0.22 -8.06 14.18
C VAL A 24 -0.58 -7.54 12.99
N LEU A 25 -0.07 -7.73 11.76
CA LEU A 25 -0.82 -7.44 10.53
C LEU A 25 -1.99 -8.41 10.36
N SER A 26 -1.81 -9.68 10.72
CA SER A 26 -2.88 -10.68 10.74
C SER A 26 -3.95 -10.35 11.76
N GLN A 27 -3.56 -9.91 12.96
CA GLN A 27 -4.49 -9.45 14.00
C GLN A 27 -5.29 -8.23 13.53
N ALA A 28 -4.62 -7.19 13.01
CA ALA A 28 -5.29 -6.00 12.49
C ALA A 28 -6.25 -6.33 11.33
N CYS A 29 -5.91 -7.31 10.48
CA CYS A 29 -6.81 -7.82 9.44
C CYS A 29 -8.05 -8.51 10.02
N SER A 30 -7.88 -9.30 11.09
CA SER A 30 -8.98 -10.01 11.76
C SER A 30 -9.91 -9.06 12.51
N ASP A 31 -9.35 -8.07 13.19
CA ASP A 31 -10.09 -7.13 14.04
C ASP A 31 -10.76 -6.03 13.21
N GLY A 32 -10.28 -5.79 12.00
CA GLY A 32 -10.77 -4.70 11.14
C GLY A 32 -10.29 -3.33 11.61
N ASP A 33 -9.07 -3.26 12.14
CA ASP A 33 -8.48 -2.03 12.66
C ASP A 33 -8.20 -1.02 11.54
N GLU A 34 -8.65 0.23 11.73
CA GLU A 34 -8.29 1.35 10.84
C GLU A 34 -6.83 1.75 11.06
N LEU A 35 -6.04 1.71 9.97
CA LEU A 35 -4.62 1.99 9.95
C LEU A 35 -4.32 3.31 9.23
N MET A 36 -3.20 3.92 9.62
CA MET A 36 -2.49 4.91 8.80
C MET A 36 -1.31 4.22 8.12
N CYS A 37 -1.32 4.13 6.79
CA CYS A 37 -0.25 3.48 6.05
C CYS A 37 0.57 4.51 5.28
N LYS A 38 1.90 4.41 5.35
CA LYS A 38 2.83 5.20 4.53
C LYS A 38 3.78 4.27 3.80
N LEU A 39 3.83 4.40 2.48
CA LEU A 39 4.68 3.63 1.59
C LEU A 39 5.75 4.56 1.04
N HIS A 40 7.00 4.21 1.30
CA HIS A 40 8.17 4.94 0.83
C HIS A 40 8.85 4.14 -0.27
N PHE A 41 8.97 4.74 -1.46
CA PHE A 41 9.60 4.12 -2.61
C PHE A 41 10.97 4.74 -2.83
N TYR A 42 11.95 3.87 -2.87
CA TYR A 42 13.35 4.24 -3.00
C TYR A 42 13.89 3.83 -4.37
N ARG A 43 14.85 4.60 -4.91
CA ARG A 43 15.57 4.28 -6.15
C ARG A 43 17.04 4.68 -6.04
N PRO A 44 17.95 4.08 -6.83
CA PRO A 44 19.31 4.59 -6.98
C PRO A 44 19.29 6.03 -7.51
N ASN A 45 20.19 6.87 -6.99
CA ASN A 45 20.42 8.22 -7.48
C ASN A 45 21.70 8.29 -8.31
N GLU A 46 21.89 9.39 -9.05
CA GLU A 46 23.05 9.62 -9.92
C GLU A 46 24.39 9.68 -9.17
N LYS A 47 24.36 9.90 -7.84
CA LYS A 47 25.54 9.97 -6.98
C LYS A 47 25.90 8.61 -6.36
N GLY A 48 25.27 7.52 -6.80
CA GLY A 48 25.51 6.16 -6.31
C GLY A 48 24.87 5.85 -4.94
N GLY A 49 24.01 6.73 -4.42
CA GLY A 49 23.21 6.48 -3.22
C GLY A 49 21.80 6.00 -3.54
N ILE A 50 21.00 5.80 -2.50
CA ILE A 50 19.56 5.52 -2.61
C ILE A 50 18.80 6.77 -2.18
N GLU A 51 17.81 7.20 -2.97
CA GLU A 51 16.94 8.33 -2.64
C GLU A 51 15.48 7.88 -2.50
N LEU A 52 14.76 8.53 -1.59
CA LEU A 52 13.29 8.47 -1.51
C LEU A 52 12.72 9.36 -2.61
N PHE A 53 12.10 8.77 -3.63
CA PHE A 53 11.61 9.53 -4.79
C PHE A 53 10.09 9.61 -4.85
N TYR A 54 9.38 8.68 -4.22
CA TYR A 54 7.92 8.63 -4.27
C TYR A 54 7.33 8.13 -2.95
N GLU A 55 6.18 8.67 -2.59
CA GLU A 55 5.44 8.32 -1.38
C GLU A 55 3.96 8.14 -1.66
N ILE A 56 3.36 7.17 -0.98
CA ILE A 56 1.91 6.99 -0.91
C ILE A 56 1.49 7.02 0.57
N GLU A 57 0.51 7.85 0.91
CA GLU A 57 -0.14 7.85 2.22
C GLU A 57 -1.59 7.38 2.07
N LEU A 58 -1.99 6.39 2.88
CA LEU A 58 -3.36 5.87 2.94
C LEU A 58 -3.98 6.23 4.30
N THR A 59 -5.18 6.80 4.26
CA THR A 59 -5.99 7.13 5.45
C THR A 59 -7.29 6.35 5.40
N GLY A 60 -7.80 5.90 6.55
CA GLY A 60 -8.93 4.97 6.57
C GLY A 60 -8.55 3.60 6.02
N ALA A 61 -7.29 3.19 6.20
CA ALA A 61 -6.78 1.98 5.60
C ALA A 61 -7.24 0.76 6.41
N LEU A 62 -7.68 -0.30 5.72
CA LEU A 62 -8.10 -1.56 6.33
C LEU A 62 -7.44 -2.70 5.56
N ILE A 63 -6.76 -3.60 6.26
CA ILE A 63 -6.24 -4.83 5.68
C ILE A 63 -7.46 -5.73 5.41
N ARG A 64 -7.72 -6.01 4.13
CA ARG A 64 -8.87 -6.82 3.69
C ARG A 64 -8.52 -8.28 3.54
N SER A 65 -7.26 -8.57 3.22
CA SER A 65 -6.75 -9.93 3.20
C SER A 65 -5.26 -9.93 3.46
N LEU A 66 -4.81 -11.02 4.08
CA LEU A 66 -3.41 -11.38 4.25
C LEU A 66 -3.30 -12.86 3.88
N VAL A 67 -2.52 -13.16 2.85
CA VAL A 67 -2.34 -14.52 2.34
C VAL A 67 -0.87 -14.90 2.48
N THR A 68 -0.59 -15.94 3.26
CA THR A 68 0.77 -16.51 3.38
C THR A 68 1.04 -17.48 2.24
N HIS A 69 2.20 -17.33 1.61
CA HIS A 69 2.71 -18.19 0.56
C HIS A 69 3.98 -18.87 1.05
N MET A 70 3.87 -20.17 1.32
CA MET A 70 5.02 -21.05 1.58
C MET A 70 5.34 -21.82 0.31
N PRO A 71 6.53 -21.63 -0.29
CA PRO A 71 6.92 -22.39 -1.45
C PRO A 71 7.00 -23.89 -1.15
N HIS A 72 6.78 -24.70 -2.18
CA HIS A 72 6.84 -26.15 -2.05
C HIS A 72 8.26 -26.59 -1.70
N VAL A 73 8.42 -27.43 -0.67
CA VAL A 73 9.74 -27.78 -0.11
C VAL A 73 10.67 -28.48 -1.10
N ILE A 74 10.12 -29.10 -2.16
CA ILE A 74 10.91 -29.77 -3.20
C ILE A 74 11.40 -28.78 -4.27
N ASP A 75 10.64 -27.71 -4.53
CA ASP A 75 10.84 -26.80 -5.68
C ASP A 75 11.10 -25.35 -5.26
N PHE A 76 11.46 -25.15 -3.99
CA PHE A 76 11.55 -23.84 -3.35
C PHE A 76 12.63 -22.93 -3.98
N ASN A 77 13.65 -23.46 -4.66
CA ASN A 77 14.66 -22.70 -5.42
C ASN A 77 15.32 -21.49 -4.70
N GLY A 78 15.27 -21.44 -3.36
CA GLY A 78 15.78 -20.30 -2.58
C GLY A 78 14.72 -19.25 -2.18
N ASP A 79 13.44 -19.47 -2.51
CA ASP A 79 12.35 -18.52 -2.28
C ASP A 79 11.85 -18.53 -0.83
N ASP A 80 12.18 -17.51 -0.04
CA ASP A 80 11.65 -17.42 1.33
C ASP A 80 10.11 -17.37 1.38
N MET A 81 9.54 -17.78 2.51
CA MET A 81 8.11 -17.63 2.81
C MET A 81 7.68 -16.16 2.76
N GLN A 82 6.58 -15.87 2.07
CA GLN A 82 6.06 -14.52 1.86
C GLN A 82 4.61 -14.39 2.31
N GLU A 83 4.15 -13.17 2.43
CA GLU A 83 2.75 -12.82 2.62
C GLU A 83 2.34 -11.68 1.67
N THR A 84 1.12 -11.79 1.15
CA THR A 84 0.47 -10.79 0.31
C THR A 84 -0.59 -10.08 1.11
N LEU A 85 -0.42 -8.78 1.36
CA LEU A 85 -1.38 -7.92 2.03
C LEU A 85 -2.20 -7.15 1.00
N SER A 86 -3.52 -7.14 1.13
CA SER A 86 -4.41 -6.27 0.35
C SER A 86 -5.05 -5.22 1.25
N ILE A 87 -4.75 -3.95 0.99
CA ILE A 87 -5.14 -2.82 1.83
C ILE A 87 -6.14 -1.95 1.07
N SER A 88 -7.39 -1.94 1.54
CA SER A 88 -8.36 -0.94 1.10
C SER A 88 -8.15 0.35 1.88
N TYR A 89 -8.62 1.48 1.35
CA TYR A 89 -8.42 2.79 1.95
C TYR A 89 -9.59 3.72 1.60
N ARG A 90 -9.80 4.72 2.43
CA ARG A 90 -10.78 5.78 2.19
C ARG A 90 -10.18 6.92 1.38
N ASP A 91 -8.98 7.32 1.77
CA ASP A 91 -8.25 8.44 1.17
C ASP A 91 -6.85 7.98 0.78
N ILE A 92 -6.35 8.49 -0.34
CA ILE A 92 -5.01 8.22 -0.85
C ILE A 92 -4.34 9.52 -1.28
N ARG A 93 -3.08 9.67 -0.92
CA ARG A 93 -2.22 10.79 -1.33
C ARG A 93 -0.97 10.24 -1.99
N TRP A 94 -0.63 10.81 -3.13
CA TRP A 94 0.61 10.52 -3.86
C TRP A 94 1.53 11.73 -3.83
N ARG A 95 2.82 11.51 -3.64
CA ARG A 95 3.84 12.56 -3.72
C ARG A 95 5.06 12.06 -4.48
N HIS A 96 5.44 12.77 -5.54
CA HIS A 96 6.75 12.60 -6.14
C HIS A 96 7.72 13.60 -5.52
N VAL A 97 8.65 13.10 -4.71
CA VAL A 97 9.50 13.90 -3.81
C VAL A 97 10.40 14.85 -4.59
N ALA A 98 11.12 14.33 -5.60
CA ALA A 98 12.08 15.13 -6.37
C ALA A 98 11.41 16.16 -7.30
N ALA A 99 10.16 15.92 -7.71
CA ALA A 99 9.41 16.84 -8.58
C ALA A 99 8.51 17.79 -7.80
N ASN A 100 8.38 17.57 -6.47
CA ASN A 100 7.47 18.30 -5.59
C ASN A 100 6.01 18.35 -6.08
N THR A 101 5.57 17.30 -6.78
CA THR A 101 4.18 17.17 -7.24
C THR A 101 3.39 16.29 -6.28
N ILE A 102 2.15 16.70 -5.97
CA ILE A 102 1.27 16.02 -5.03
C ILE A 102 -0.12 15.89 -5.65
N ALA A 103 -0.73 14.72 -5.49
CA ALA A 103 -2.11 14.46 -5.85
C ALA A 103 -2.82 13.75 -4.69
N PHE A 104 -4.15 13.83 -4.67
CA PHE A 104 -4.99 13.27 -3.63
C PHE A 104 -6.32 12.79 -4.20
N SER A 105 -6.86 11.71 -3.64
CA SER A 105 -8.22 11.23 -3.91
C SER A 105 -8.88 10.77 -2.62
N SER A 106 -10.19 10.96 -2.52
CA SER A 106 -11.03 10.56 -1.38
C SER A 106 -12.34 9.97 -1.86
N TRP A 107 -12.74 8.84 -1.31
CA TRP A 107 -14.05 8.24 -1.60
C TRP A 107 -15.22 8.97 -0.95
N LEU A 108 -14.98 9.80 0.06
CA LEU A 108 -16.05 10.55 0.72
C LEU A 108 -16.36 11.88 0.05
N LYS A 109 -15.46 12.39 -0.80
CA LYS A 109 -15.61 13.71 -1.40
C LYS A 109 -15.94 13.57 -2.88
N PRO A 110 -17.12 14.03 -3.34
CA PRO A 110 -17.32 14.23 -4.76
C PRO A 110 -16.28 15.22 -5.29
N ILE A 111 -15.86 15.04 -6.54
CA ILE A 111 -14.94 15.98 -7.19
C ILE A 111 -15.70 17.30 -7.35
N THR A 112 -15.43 18.27 -6.46
CA THR A 112 -15.93 19.63 -6.63
C THR A 112 -14.95 20.33 -7.58
N ASP A 113 -15.46 20.74 -8.74
CA ASP A 113 -14.71 21.57 -9.68
C ASP A 113 -14.27 22.87 -8.99
N LYS A 114 -13.06 23.34 -9.29
CA LYS A 114 -12.55 24.63 -8.81
C LYS A 114 -13.06 25.77 -9.67
#